data_AF-A0A6P7KBM6-F1
#
_entry.id   AF-A0A6P7KBM6-F1
#
_cell.length_a   1.000
_cell.length_b   1.000
_cell.length_c   1.000
_cell.angle_alpha   90.00
_cell.angle_beta   90.00
_cell.angle_gamma   90.00
#
_symmetry.space_group_name_H-M   'P 1'
#
loop_
_entity.id
_entity.type
_entity.pdbx_description
1 polymer ?
#
loop_
_entity_poly.entity_id
_entity_poly.type
_entity_poly.pdbx_seq_one_letter_code
_entity_poly.pdbx_strand_id
1 'polypeptide(L)'
;MTSKGIVNKLGFKSSSSSSKAEAELEKVRKENTHLKKKIDELAKRHIKPPDSDKSKLLERILSLETLRERNNQQLLVKEQELETLRQQLSAKGGEVVAALQTQLEQRRKDAEQKEALFQTLSQETENLKNNLATVSTQCQSLEAQVVNGQVPPGDSALVQDQLRDALEKNQQWLVYDQQREVYVQSVLARTAELEQQLAQAKQQQPKQGATSEGPEKEPQLKSHYEQLLLGVQRDLEGQQAQVTRTQQELSAQRNQTVKAQAELQSQKEQVTRLQAELLVQQRKYEDKCSELSSFLRKYEEKSKELEEAKRQFQAERLGNRHAVCEERKMSTERADRMRAELESMNIRLEEERKRSADLLLQVNMLQKSILNQNEDERRIAALEQQIQISAKDFENEKIDRQVMQHQLHKVLKELRKARDQISKLESAKQPNARFSEPTSYNNFEFERLTIDDSPGPTSPSKVINLLDESFLECPKCRAHYPTSRHRELLAHIDYCLA
;
A
#
# COMPACT_ATOMS: atom_id res chain seq x y z
N MET A 1 9.23 91.53 -35.84
CA MET A 1 9.51 92.52 -34.77
C MET A 1 10.72 91.98 -33.99
N THR A 2 11.92 92.57 -34.15
CA THR A 2 12.54 93.55 -33.22
C THR A 2 12.78 93.01 -31.80
N SER A 3 13.95 93.13 -31.17
CA SER A 3 15.19 93.84 -31.54
C SER A 3 16.45 93.23 -30.86
N LYS A 4 17.62 93.83 -31.12
CA LYS A 4 18.94 93.52 -30.55
C LYS A 4 19.03 93.80 -29.04
N GLY A 5 19.89 93.04 -28.35
CA GLY A 5 20.39 93.35 -27.00
C GLY A 5 20.82 92.08 -26.26
N ILE A 6 21.92 92.01 -25.48
CA ILE A 6 22.95 93.01 -25.14
C ILE A 6 24.32 92.31 -25.16
N VAL A 7 25.39 93.01 -25.56
CA VAL A 7 26.78 92.56 -25.46
C VAL A 7 27.58 93.60 -24.65
N ASN A 8 28.60 93.13 -23.91
CA ASN A 8 29.55 93.88 -23.07
C ASN A 8 29.04 94.43 -21.73
N LYS A 9 29.37 93.73 -20.63
CA LYS A 9 30.47 94.09 -19.71
C LYS A 9 30.78 92.94 -18.74
N LEU A 10 31.91 93.06 -18.02
CA LEU A 10 32.65 91.98 -17.31
C LEU A 10 33.42 91.05 -18.27
N GLY A 11 34.72 91.21 -18.51
CA GLY A 11 35.70 92.13 -17.90
C GLY A 11 36.99 91.48 -17.41
N PHE A 12 37.20 90.18 -17.66
CA PHE A 12 38.42 89.47 -17.26
C PHE A 12 39.47 89.48 -18.37
N LYS A 13 40.58 90.20 -18.14
CA LYS A 13 41.80 90.12 -18.94
C LYS A 13 42.66 88.95 -18.42
N SER A 14 42.81 87.88 -19.20
CA SER A 14 43.71 86.75 -18.91
C SER A 14 44.76 86.54 -20.01
N SER A 15 45.30 87.65 -20.53
CA SER A 15 46.34 87.68 -21.57
C SER A 15 47.73 87.31 -21.00
N SER A 16 47.83 86.12 -20.42
CA SER A 16 49.08 85.49 -19.94
C SER A 16 48.92 83.97 -19.76
N SER A 17 47.71 83.49 -19.48
CA SER A 17 47.42 82.05 -19.40
C SER A 17 47.22 81.39 -20.76
N SER A 18 46.86 82.13 -21.83
CA SER A 18 46.57 81.58 -23.16
C SER A 18 47.69 80.70 -23.70
N SER A 19 48.90 81.24 -23.86
CA SER A 19 50.02 80.50 -24.46
C SER A 19 50.47 79.29 -23.63
N LYS A 20 50.30 79.35 -22.30
CA LYS A 20 50.61 78.22 -21.41
C LYS A 20 49.52 77.14 -21.45
N ALA A 21 48.25 77.54 -21.59
CA ALA A 21 47.13 76.63 -21.83
C ALA A 21 47.17 76.03 -23.24
N GLU A 22 47.62 76.77 -24.25
CA GLU A 22 47.88 76.26 -25.61
C GLU A 22 49.05 75.30 -25.64
N ALA A 23 50.14 75.57 -24.91
CA ALA A 23 51.28 74.65 -24.79
C ALA A 23 50.88 73.33 -24.09
N GLU A 24 50.10 73.39 -23.01
CA GLU A 24 49.56 72.18 -22.37
C GLU A 24 48.50 71.50 -23.25
N LEU A 25 47.63 72.23 -23.97
CA LEU A 25 46.71 71.63 -24.96
C LEU A 25 47.47 70.92 -26.09
N GLU A 26 48.57 71.49 -26.57
CA GLU A 26 49.37 70.91 -27.64
C GLU A 26 50.21 69.72 -27.16
N LYS A 27 50.67 69.75 -25.91
CA LYS A 27 51.24 68.59 -25.21
C LYS A 27 50.18 67.49 -25.03
N VAL A 28 48.99 67.82 -24.54
CA VAL A 28 47.85 66.89 -24.42
C VAL A 28 47.43 66.33 -25.79
N ARG A 29 47.48 67.10 -26.89
CA ARG A 29 47.27 66.57 -28.25
C ARG A 29 48.37 65.60 -28.68
N LYS A 30 49.64 65.87 -28.36
CA LYS A 30 50.77 64.97 -28.63
C LYS A 30 50.68 63.68 -27.81
N GLU A 31 50.29 63.79 -26.53
CA GLU A 31 49.99 62.64 -25.67
C GLU A 31 48.75 61.86 -26.17
N ASN A 32 47.67 62.54 -26.60
CA ASN A 32 46.48 61.87 -27.13
C ASN A 32 46.75 61.19 -28.48
N THR A 33 47.58 61.77 -29.36
CA THR A 33 48.02 61.11 -30.61
C THR A 33 49.02 59.98 -30.35
N HIS A 34 49.86 60.06 -29.33
CA HIS A 34 50.72 58.95 -28.90
C HIS A 34 49.90 57.81 -28.25
N LEU A 35 48.90 58.14 -27.43
CA LEU A 35 47.96 57.18 -26.84
C LEU A 35 47.11 56.53 -27.92
N LYS A 36 46.61 57.29 -28.92
CA LYS A 36 45.95 56.71 -30.10
C LYS A 36 46.86 55.76 -30.86
N LYS A 37 48.13 56.14 -31.14
CA LYS A 37 49.10 55.21 -31.74
C LYS A 37 49.35 53.96 -30.90
N LYS A 38 49.44 54.07 -29.57
CA LYS A 38 49.56 52.92 -28.66
C LYS A 38 48.29 52.05 -28.64
N ILE A 39 47.11 52.65 -28.73
CA ILE A 39 45.83 51.94 -28.85
C ILE A 39 45.76 51.23 -30.21
N ASP A 40 46.18 51.88 -31.30
CA ASP A 40 46.27 51.26 -32.63
C ASP A 40 47.30 50.11 -32.66
N GLU A 41 48.43 50.25 -31.96
CA GLU A 41 49.44 49.18 -31.82
C GLU A 41 48.94 48.01 -30.96
N LEU A 42 48.23 48.29 -29.86
CA LEU A 42 47.59 47.26 -29.03
C LEU A 42 46.44 46.57 -29.77
N ALA A 43 45.62 47.32 -30.51
CA ALA A 43 44.60 46.79 -31.38
C ALA A 43 45.21 45.88 -32.46
N LYS A 44 46.29 46.34 -33.14
CA LYS A 44 47.03 45.53 -34.13
C LYS A 44 47.66 44.27 -33.53
N ARG A 45 48.17 44.32 -32.29
CA ARG A 45 48.61 43.13 -31.54
C ARG A 45 47.45 42.18 -31.20
N HIS A 46 46.24 42.70 -31.07
CA HIS A 46 44.99 41.92 -30.98
C HIS A 46 44.44 41.45 -32.33
N ILE A 47 44.98 41.87 -33.48
CA ILE A 47 44.70 41.25 -34.80
C ILE A 47 45.62 40.03 -35.01
N LYS A 48 45.61 39.09 -34.06
CA LYS A 48 45.54 37.69 -34.47
C LYS A 48 44.05 37.40 -34.71
N PRO A 49 43.65 36.77 -35.83
CA PRO A 49 42.34 36.15 -35.87
C PRO A 49 42.23 35.18 -34.67
N PRO A 50 41.04 34.97 -34.08
CA PRO A 50 40.89 33.95 -33.06
C PRO A 50 41.44 32.63 -33.64
N ASP A 51 42.31 31.94 -32.88
CA ASP A 51 42.80 30.62 -33.29
C ASP A 51 41.60 29.80 -33.75
N SER A 52 41.70 29.09 -34.89
CA SER A 52 40.51 28.49 -35.51
C SER A 52 39.75 27.59 -34.52
N ASP A 53 40.49 26.97 -33.61
CA ASP A 53 39.98 26.08 -32.58
C ASP A 53 39.37 26.82 -31.37
N LYS A 54 39.75 28.08 -31.12
CA LYS A 54 39.04 28.98 -30.19
C LYS A 54 37.70 29.43 -30.76
N SER A 55 37.60 29.70 -32.07
CA SER A 55 36.31 29.99 -32.71
C SER A 55 35.38 28.77 -32.65
N LYS A 56 35.87 27.60 -33.10
CA LYS A 56 35.15 26.32 -32.99
C LYS A 56 34.74 26.00 -31.55
N LEU A 57 35.59 26.29 -30.56
CA LEU A 57 35.26 26.07 -29.15
C LEU A 57 34.13 26.99 -28.67
N LEU A 58 34.13 28.27 -29.04
CA LEU A 58 33.05 29.21 -28.70
C LEU A 58 31.73 28.83 -29.40
N GLU A 59 31.78 28.45 -30.67
CA GLU A 59 30.63 27.90 -31.41
C GLU A 59 30.11 26.60 -30.76
N ARG A 60 31.02 25.73 -30.29
CA ARG A 60 30.66 24.50 -29.59
C ARG A 60 30.02 24.78 -28.24
N ILE A 61 30.56 25.72 -27.45
CA ILE A 61 29.98 26.17 -26.18
C ILE A 61 28.57 26.72 -26.42
N LEU A 62 28.40 27.67 -27.34
CA LEU A 62 27.07 28.21 -27.70
C LEU A 62 26.08 27.11 -28.15
N SER A 63 26.52 26.11 -28.91
CA SER A 63 25.67 24.98 -29.32
C SER A 63 25.23 24.12 -28.13
N LEU A 64 26.11 23.92 -27.14
CA LEU A 64 25.85 23.12 -25.95
C LEU A 64 25.01 23.88 -24.92
N GLU A 65 25.21 25.18 -24.76
CA GLU A 65 24.37 26.05 -23.92
C GLU A 65 22.96 26.16 -24.50
N THR A 66 22.83 26.35 -25.82
CA THR A 66 21.52 26.34 -26.50
C THR A 66 20.80 24.99 -26.35
N LEU A 67 21.53 23.87 -26.40
CA LEU A 67 20.95 22.54 -26.19
C LEU A 67 20.56 22.31 -24.73
N ARG A 68 21.42 22.70 -23.78
CA ARG A 68 21.14 22.66 -22.33
C ARG A 68 19.89 23.46 -21.99
N GLU A 69 19.74 24.66 -22.55
CA GLU A 69 18.60 25.52 -22.29
C GLU A 69 17.30 24.93 -22.84
N ARG A 70 17.31 24.39 -24.07
CA ARG A 70 16.15 23.64 -24.61
C ARG A 70 15.80 22.42 -23.75
N ASN A 71 16.80 21.69 -23.26
CA ASN A 71 16.58 20.52 -22.40
C ASN A 71 15.99 20.95 -21.05
N ASN A 72 16.48 22.03 -20.44
CA ASN A 72 15.90 22.61 -19.22
C ASN A 72 14.44 23.02 -19.42
N GLN A 73 14.12 23.69 -20.54
CA GLN A 73 12.75 24.10 -20.87
C GLN A 73 11.82 22.89 -21.07
N GLN A 74 12.30 21.82 -21.73
CA GLN A 74 11.55 20.57 -21.85
C GLN A 74 11.36 19.87 -20.50
N LEU A 75 12.37 19.85 -19.62
CA LEU A 75 12.24 19.32 -18.27
C LEU A 75 11.20 20.11 -17.46
N LEU A 76 11.24 21.44 -17.49
CA LEU A 76 10.27 22.30 -16.79
C LEU A 76 8.82 22.04 -17.25
N VAL A 77 8.59 21.86 -18.55
CA VAL A 77 7.28 21.47 -19.09
C VAL A 77 6.87 20.08 -18.59
N LYS A 78 7.80 19.12 -18.53
CA LYS A 78 7.52 17.76 -18.00
C LYS A 78 7.29 17.74 -16.50
N GLU A 79 7.93 18.61 -15.73
CA GLU A 79 7.65 18.80 -14.30
C GLU A 79 6.24 19.39 -14.09
N GLN A 80 5.83 20.36 -14.90
CA GLN A 80 4.46 20.90 -14.88
C GLN A 80 3.41 19.85 -15.28
N GLU A 81 3.65 19.06 -16.34
CA GLU A 81 2.79 17.92 -16.70
C GLU A 81 2.64 16.94 -15.54
N LEU A 82 3.76 16.49 -14.94
CA LEU A 82 3.75 15.57 -13.80
C LEU A 82 3.00 16.15 -12.59
N GLU A 83 3.12 17.45 -12.33
CA GLU A 83 2.44 18.10 -11.21
C GLU A 83 0.92 18.21 -11.44
N THR A 84 0.48 18.54 -12.66
CA THR A 84 -0.96 18.49 -12.99
C THR A 84 -1.53 17.07 -12.89
N LEU A 85 -0.76 16.05 -13.27
CA LEU A 85 -1.16 14.64 -13.13
C LEU A 85 -1.25 14.21 -11.66
N ARG A 86 -0.32 14.64 -10.80
CA ARG A 86 -0.40 14.43 -9.33
C ARG A 86 -1.64 15.07 -8.73
N GLN A 87 -1.94 16.31 -9.12
CA GLN A 87 -3.12 17.02 -8.63
C GLN A 87 -4.43 16.34 -9.08
N GLN A 88 -4.52 15.89 -10.33
CA GLN A 88 -5.66 15.10 -10.80
C GLN A 88 -5.80 13.75 -10.09
N LEU A 89 -4.69 13.06 -9.82
CA LEU A 89 -4.70 11.78 -9.08
C LEU A 89 -5.13 11.99 -7.63
N SER A 90 -4.66 13.07 -6.99
CA SER A 90 -5.05 13.46 -5.63
C SER A 90 -6.53 13.83 -5.54
N ALA A 91 -7.04 14.62 -6.49
CA ALA A 91 -8.46 14.99 -6.55
C ALA A 91 -9.37 13.75 -6.71
N LYS A 92 -9.10 12.90 -7.71
CA LYS A 92 -9.86 11.65 -7.94
C LYS A 92 -9.73 10.67 -6.78
N GLY A 93 -8.56 10.60 -6.15
CA GLY A 93 -8.35 9.82 -4.92
C GLY A 93 -9.21 10.34 -3.76
N GLY A 94 -9.27 11.66 -3.57
CA GLY A 94 -10.12 12.32 -2.58
C GLY A 94 -11.61 12.08 -2.82
N GLU A 95 -12.08 12.19 -4.07
CA GLU A 95 -13.46 11.87 -4.47
C GLU A 95 -13.84 10.42 -4.14
N VAL A 96 -12.98 9.45 -4.50
CA VAL A 96 -13.20 8.02 -4.21
C VAL A 96 -13.19 7.76 -2.70
N VAL A 97 -12.27 8.37 -1.93
CA VAL A 97 -12.23 8.24 -0.48
C VAL A 97 -13.49 8.83 0.17
N ALA A 98 -13.95 10.01 -0.25
CA ALA A 98 -15.17 10.64 0.26
C ALA A 98 -16.44 9.81 -0.08
N ALA A 99 -16.51 9.24 -1.28
CA ALA A 99 -17.59 8.34 -1.67
C ALA A 99 -17.61 7.06 -0.82
N LEU A 100 -16.45 6.43 -0.59
CA LEU A 100 -16.32 5.24 0.26
C LEU A 100 -16.64 5.54 1.74
N GLN A 101 -16.21 6.68 2.26
CA GLN A 101 -16.58 7.14 3.61
C GLN A 101 -18.09 7.33 3.75
N THR A 102 -18.72 7.97 2.76
CA THR A 102 -20.18 8.16 2.72
C THR A 102 -20.91 6.81 2.65
N GLN A 103 -20.42 5.87 1.85
CA GLN A 103 -20.98 4.53 1.73
C GLN A 103 -20.85 3.73 3.03
N LEU A 104 -19.71 3.81 3.73
CA LEU A 104 -19.50 3.16 5.03
C LEU A 104 -20.42 3.75 6.11
N GLU A 105 -20.56 5.07 6.17
CA GLU A 105 -21.45 5.75 7.12
C GLU A 105 -22.93 5.45 6.85
N GLN A 106 -23.34 5.29 5.58
CA GLN A 106 -24.67 4.78 5.25
C GLN A 106 -24.83 3.31 5.68
N ARG A 107 -23.85 2.45 5.40
CA ARG A 107 -23.88 1.04 5.84
C ARG A 107 -23.94 0.88 7.36
N ARG A 108 -23.31 1.79 8.10
CA ARG A 108 -23.41 1.86 9.57
C ARG A 108 -24.84 2.18 10.02
N LYS A 109 -25.46 3.21 9.43
CA LYS A 109 -26.87 3.56 9.70
C LYS A 109 -27.86 2.46 9.29
N ASP A 110 -27.65 1.82 8.15
CA ASP A 110 -28.43 0.65 7.70
C ASP A 110 -28.38 -0.50 8.74
N ALA A 111 -27.23 -0.69 9.40
CA ALA A 111 -27.03 -1.73 10.41
C ALA A 111 -27.66 -1.33 11.76
N GLU A 112 -27.47 -0.08 12.21
CA GLU A 112 -28.07 0.47 13.43
C GLU A 112 -29.61 0.42 13.38
N GLN A 113 -30.21 0.71 12.21
CA GLN A 113 -31.66 0.57 12.00
C GLN A 113 -32.13 -0.90 12.06
N LYS A 114 -31.38 -1.84 11.48
CA LYS A 114 -31.70 -3.27 11.53
C LYS A 114 -31.60 -3.85 12.94
N GLU A 115 -30.61 -3.40 13.70
CA GLU A 115 -30.43 -3.79 15.10
C GLU A 115 -31.60 -3.28 15.97
N ALA A 116 -32.02 -2.02 15.81
CA ALA A 116 -33.19 -1.48 16.50
C ALA A 116 -34.49 -2.22 16.16
N LEU A 117 -34.69 -2.60 14.88
CA LEU A 117 -35.81 -3.45 14.46
C LEU A 117 -35.73 -4.86 15.06
N PHE A 118 -34.54 -5.47 15.10
CA PHE A 118 -34.34 -6.79 15.69
C PHE A 118 -34.61 -6.80 17.21
N GLN A 119 -34.16 -5.77 17.93
CA GLN A 119 -34.46 -5.59 19.36
C GLN A 119 -35.96 -5.44 19.61
N THR A 120 -36.67 -4.68 18.75
CA THR A 120 -38.13 -4.50 18.83
C THR A 120 -38.86 -5.84 18.61
N LEU A 121 -38.53 -6.56 17.53
CA LEU A 121 -39.10 -7.88 17.21
C LEU A 121 -38.78 -8.95 18.28
N SER A 122 -37.60 -8.88 18.88
CA SER A 122 -37.21 -9.74 20.00
C SER A 122 -38.09 -9.49 21.23
N GLN A 123 -38.31 -8.22 21.59
CA GLN A 123 -39.20 -7.85 22.70
C GLN A 123 -40.66 -8.23 22.43
N GLU A 124 -41.17 -8.04 21.21
CA GLU A 124 -42.50 -8.50 20.80
C GLU A 124 -42.61 -10.03 20.88
N THR A 125 -41.58 -10.76 20.45
CA THR A 125 -41.53 -12.23 20.54
C THR A 125 -41.57 -12.70 21.99
N GLU A 126 -40.83 -12.06 22.89
CA GLU A 126 -40.84 -12.42 24.33
C GLU A 126 -42.18 -12.08 25.00
N ASN A 127 -42.78 -10.93 24.65
CA ASN A 127 -44.13 -10.57 25.08
C ASN A 127 -45.17 -11.61 24.62
N LEU A 128 -45.06 -12.10 23.38
CA LEU A 128 -45.92 -13.17 22.85
C LEU A 128 -45.71 -14.52 23.56
N LYS A 129 -44.47 -14.89 23.93
CA LYS A 129 -44.21 -16.08 24.77
C LYS A 129 -44.87 -15.94 26.14
N ASN A 130 -44.73 -14.80 26.80
CA ASN A 130 -45.32 -14.54 28.12
C ASN A 130 -46.86 -14.59 28.08
N ASN A 131 -47.46 -14.03 27.03
CA ASN A 131 -48.90 -14.16 26.79
C ASN A 131 -49.31 -15.62 26.53
N LEU A 132 -48.55 -16.36 25.71
CA LEU A 132 -48.83 -17.77 25.44
C LEU A 132 -48.71 -18.65 26.69
N ALA A 133 -47.72 -18.42 27.55
CA ALA A 133 -47.57 -19.11 28.84
C ALA A 133 -48.74 -18.78 29.80
N THR A 134 -49.21 -17.54 29.81
CA THR A 134 -50.38 -17.11 30.58
C THR A 134 -51.67 -17.79 30.07
N VAL A 135 -51.87 -17.87 28.76
CA VAL A 135 -53.02 -18.58 28.17
C VAL A 135 -52.90 -20.09 28.42
N SER A 136 -51.71 -20.68 28.28
CA SER A 136 -51.50 -22.11 28.49
C SER A 136 -51.77 -22.53 29.95
N THR A 137 -51.35 -21.73 30.93
CA THR A 137 -51.66 -21.96 32.35
C THR A 137 -53.14 -21.74 32.68
N GLN A 138 -53.82 -20.81 31.99
CA GLN A 138 -55.29 -20.68 32.08
C GLN A 138 -56.01 -21.91 31.50
N CYS A 139 -55.59 -22.42 30.34
CA CYS A 139 -56.13 -23.65 29.77
C CYS A 139 -55.93 -24.85 30.70
N GLN A 140 -54.72 -25.05 31.23
CA GLN A 140 -54.42 -26.12 32.19
C GLN A 140 -55.26 -26.00 33.48
N SER A 141 -55.54 -24.77 33.95
CA SER A 141 -56.43 -24.54 35.09
C SER A 141 -57.88 -24.91 34.79
N LEU A 142 -58.39 -24.61 33.59
CA LEU A 142 -59.73 -24.99 33.15
C LEU A 142 -59.85 -26.50 32.94
N GLU A 143 -58.85 -27.14 32.32
CA GLU A 143 -58.76 -28.60 32.19
C GLU A 143 -58.73 -29.27 33.58
N ALA A 144 -57.94 -28.74 34.52
CA ALA A 144 -57.91 -29.22 35.89
C ALA A 144 -59.26 -29.03 36.63
N GLN A 145 -60.02 -27.96 36.36
CA GLN A 145 -61.37 -27.77 36.93
C GLN A 145 -62.39 -28.76 36.35
N VAL A 146 -62.27 -29.12 35.06
CA VAL A 146 -63.08 -30.17 34.42
C VAL A 146 -62.72 -31.54 34.99
N VAL A 147 -61.42 -31.88 35.09
CA VAL A 147 -60.94 -33.18 35.59
C VAL A 147 -61.22 -33.36 37.10
N ASN A 148 -61.13 -32.30 37.90
CA ASN A 148 -61.47 -32.34 39.34
C ASN A 148 -62.98 -32.10 39.62
N GLY A 149 -63.84 -32.11 38.59
CA GLY A 149 -65.30 -32.17 38.76
C GLY A 149 -65.97 -30.91 39.31
N GLN A 150 -65.41 -29.71 39.08
CA GLN A 150 -65.99 -28.44 39.53
C GLN A 150 -66.94 -27.78 38.50
N VAL A 151 -67.10 -28.36 37.31
CA VAL A 151 -68.30 -28.14 36.48
C VAL A 151 -69.40 -29.05 37.04
N PRO A 152 -70.62 -28.57 37.36
CA PRO A 152 -71.68 -29.37 37.96
C PRO A 152 -71.95 -30.68 37.20
N PRO A 153 -71.58 -31.87 37.73
CA PRO A 153 -71.71 -33.12 36.98
C PRO A 153 -73.18 -33.55 36.83
N GLY A 154 -74.02 -33.08 37.76
CA GLY A 154 -75.46 -33.35 37.79
C GLY A 154 -76.15 -33.00 36.49
N ASP A 155 -76.04 -31.75 36.01
CA ASP A 155 -76.85 -31.28 34.88
C ASP A 155 -76.54 -32.04 33.58
N SER A 156 -75.27 -32.33 33.30
CA SER A 156 -74.86 -33.07 32.09
C SER A 156 -75.27 -34.55 32.15
N ALA A 157 -75.10 -35.21 33.30
CA ALA A 157 -75.52 -36.60 33.49
C ALA A 157 -77.04 -36.75 33.47
N LEU A 158 -77.75 -35.84 34.15
CA LEU A 158 -79.21 -35.83 34.27
C LEU A 158 -79.90 -35.50 32.94
N VAL A 159 -79.31 -34.63 32.11
CA VAL A 159 -79.76 -34.43 30.72
C VAL A 159 -79.53 -35.68 29.86
N GLN A 160 -78.43 -36.42 30.04
CA GLN A 160 -78.25 -37.70 29.35
C GLN A 160 -79.27 -38.75 29.80
N ASP A 161 -79.58 -38.86 31.09
CA ASP A 161 -80.57 -39.82 31.60
C ASP A 161 -81.99 -39.45 31.17
N GLN A 162 -82.35 -38.16 31.18
CA GLN A 162 -83.61 -37.69 30.58
C GLN A 162 -83.70 -38.01 29.09
N LEU A 163 -82.60 -37.89 28.34
CA LEU A 163 -82.58 -38.28 26.92
C LEU A 163 -82.73 -39.79 26.72
N ARG A 164 -82.12 -40.62 27.58
CA ARG A 164 -82.30 -42.08 27.57
C ARG A 164 -83.75 -42.48 27.85
N ASP A 165 -84.34 -41.95 28.92
CA ASP A 165 -85.74 -42.18 29.32
C ASP A 165 -86.74 -41.71 28.25
N ALA A 166 -86.50 -40.55 27.63
CA ALA A 166 -87.31 -40.05 26.52
C ALA A 166 -87.22 -40.94 25.26
N LEU A 167 -86.04 -41.48 24.94
CA LEU A 167 -85.86 -42.41 23.82
C LEU A 167 -86.56 -43.75 24.07
N GLU A 168 -86.46 -44.30 25.28
CA GLU A 168 -87.16 -45.54 25.65
C GLU A 168 -88.68 -45.37 25.58
N LYS A 169 -89.21 -44.27 26.15
CA LYS A 169 -90.64 -43.95 26.08
C LYS A 169 -91.13 -43.75 24.66
N ASN A 170 -90.35 -43.10 23.78
CA ASN A 170 -90.69 -42.98 22.37
C ASN A 170 -90.75 -44.34 21.66
N GLN A 171 -89.87 -45.28 22.01
CA GLN A 171 -89.90 -46.64 21.48
C GLN A 171 -91.11 -47.44 21.99
N GLN A 172 -91.48 -47.29 23.26
CA GLN A 172 -92.70 -47.87 23.83
C GLN A 172 -93.97 -47.31 23.14
N TRP A 173 -94.02 -45.99 22.90
CA TRP A 173 -95.12 -45.36 22.17
C TRP A 173 -95.25 -45.86 20.72
N LEU A 174 -94.13 -46.06 20.01
CA LEU A 174 -94.14 -46.59 18.64
C LEU A 174 -94.72 -48.02 18.59
N VAL A 175 -94.38 -48.87 19.56
CA VAL A 175 -94.94 -50.23 19.66
C VAL A 175 -96.44 -50.20 20.00
N TYR A 176 -96.86 -49.30 20.89
CA TYR A 176 -98.28 -49.11 21.21
C TYR A 176 -99.09 -48.58 20.00
N ASP A 177 -98.54 -47.64 19.23
CA ASP A 177 -99.18 -47.09 18.04
C ASP A 177 -99.41 -48.19 16.98
N GLN A 178 -98.37 -48.99 16.68
CA GLN A 178 -98.48 -50.14 15.79
C GLN A 178 -99.50 -51.19 16.27
N GLN A 179 -99.56 -51.48 17.57
CA GLN A 179 -100.58 -52.38 18.14
C GLN A 179 -101.99 -51.79 17.97
N ARG A 180 -102.17 -50.47 18.16
CA ARG A 180 -103.45 -49.80 17.93
C ARG A 180 -103.84 -49.82 16.44
N GLU A 181 -102.89 -49.61 15.53
CA GLU A 181 -103.15 -49.71 14.08
C GLU A 181 -103.60 -51.11 13.68
N VAL A 182 -102.90 -52.16 14.11
CA VAL A 182 -103.29 -53.57 13.84
C VAL A 182 -104.66 -53.88 14.45
N TYR A 183 -104.95 -53.41 15.66
CA TYR A 183 -106.27 -53.57 16.27
C TYR A 183 -107.37 -52.89 15.44
N VAL A 184 -107.17 -51.62 15.06
CA VAL A 184 -108.14 -50.86 14.24
C VAL A 184 -108.33 -51.52 12.87
N GLN A 185 -107.27 -52.00 12.22
CA GLN A 185 -107.37 -52.77 10.97
C GLN A 185 -108.20 -54.05 11.15
N SER A 186 -108.04 -54.78 12.26
CA SER A 186 -108.84 -55.98 12.54
C SER A 186 -110.33 -55.66 12.78
N VAL A 187 -110.64 -54.52 13.42
CA VAL A 187 -112.01 -54.05 13.63
C VAL A 187 -112.66 -53.58 12.32
N LEU A 188 -111.90 -52.90 11.45
CA LEU A 188 -112.38 -52.50 10.12
C LEU A 188 -112.65 -53.72 9.22
N ALA A 189 -111.74 -54.71 9.21
CA ALA A 189 -111.92 -55.95 8.47
C ALA A 189 -113.18 -56.70 8.94
N ARG A 190 -113.36 -56.87 10.25
CA ARG A 190 -114.55 -57.54 10.81
C ARG A 190 -115.85 -56.76 10.58
N THR A 191 -115.79 -55.42 10.57
CA THR A 191 -116.94 -54.58 10.17
C THR A 191 -117.31 -54.86 8.72
N ALA A 192 -116.34 -54.89 7.79
CA ALA A 192 -116.59 -55.19 6.38
C ALA A 192 -117.13 -56.62 6.14
N GLU A 193 -116.64 -57.62 6.89
CA GLU A 193 -117.21 -58.99 6.87
C GLU A 193 -118.68 -59.01 7.30
N LEU A 194 -119.02 -58.29 8.39
CA LEU A 194 -120.40 -58.19 8.89
C LEU A 194 -121.31 -57.41 7.92
N GLU A 195 -120.82 -56.34 7.31
CA GLU A 195 -121.54 -55.62 6.25
C GLU A 195 -121.78 -56.51 5.02
N GLN A 196 -120.81 -57.33 4.62
CA GLN A 196 -120.97 -58.31 3.53
C GLN A 196 -122.02 -59.38 3.88
N GLN A 197 -122.01 -59.92 5.10
CA GLN A 197 -123.03 -60.87 5.57
C GLN A 197 -124.43 -60.23 5.60
N LEU A 198 -124.53 -58.96 6.03
CA LEU A 198 -125.80 -58.22 6.08
C LEU A 198 -126.30 -57.87 4.66
N ALA A 199 -125.41 -57.60 3.71
CA ALA A 199 -125.74 -57.43 2.29
C ALA A 199 -126.23 -58.75 1.65
N GLN A 200 -125.61 -59.89 1.98
CA GLN A 200 -126.06 -61.22 1.54
C GLN A 200 -127.44 -61.56 2.13
N ALA A 201 -127.65 -61.32 3.43
CA ALA A 201 -128.94 -61.52 4.09
C ALA A 201 -130.07 -60.67 3.44
N LYS A 202 -129.76 -59.43 3.03
CA LYS A 202 -130.69 -58.56 2.29
C LYS A 202 -131.09 -59.06 0.90
N GLN A 203 -130.39 -60.04 0.33
CA GLN A 203 -130.82 -60.70 -0.92
C GLN A 203 -131.75 -61.91 -0.70
N GLN A 204 -132.01 -62.34 0.55
CA GLN A 204 -132.69 -63.62 0.83
C GLN A 204 -133.85 -63.55 1.85
N GLN A 205 -134.86 -62.69 1.65
CA GLN A 205 -136.21 -62.97 2.19
C GLN A 205 -137.36 -62.17 1.52
N PRO A 206 -138.57 -62.78 1.33
CA PRO A 206 -139.79 -62.08 0.94
C PRO A 206 -140.64 -61.57 2.14
N LYS A 207 -141.84 -61.03 1.85
CA LYS A 207 -142.74 -60.31 2.77
C LYS A 207 -143.60 -61.20 3.70
N GLN A 208 -144.30 -60.52 4.63
CA GLN A 208 -145.40 -60.94 5.56
C GLN A 208 -144.93 -61.32 6.98
N GLY A 209 -145.63 -61.01 8.07
CA GLY A 209 -146.94 -60.32 8.22
C GLY A 209 -147.23 -59.81 9.65
N ALA A 210 -148.42 -59.23 9.88
CA ALA A 210 -148.91 -58.63 11.15
C ALA A 210 -149.34 -59.70 12.19
N THR A 211 -149.81 -59.45 13.44
CA THR A 211 -150.57 -58.35 14.12
C THR A 211 -150.18 -58.25 15.65
N SER A 212 -150.82 -57.58 16.63
CA SER A 212 -152.05 -56.76 16.72
C SER A 212 -152.04 -55.58 17.75
N GLU A 213 -152.51 -55.77 19.01
CA GLU A 213 -152.82 -54.77 20.06
C GLU A 213 -151.72 -54.69 21.17
N GLY A 214 -151.62 -53.72 22.09
CA GLY A 214 -152.47 -52.60 22.52
C GLY A 214 -153.17 -52.85 23.88
N PRO A 215 -153.43 -51.86 24.78
CA PRO A 215 -152.98 -50.46 24.85
C PRO A 215 -152.41 -50.07 26.27
N GLU A 216 -152.45 -48.77 26.62
CA GLU A 216 -152.40 -48.19 27.99
C GLU A 216 -151.15 -48.36 28.90
N LYS A 217 -150.31 -47.30 28.94
CA LYS A 217 -149.65 -46.76 30.17
C LYS A 217 -148.96 -45.41 29.90
N GLU A 218 -149.75 -44.43 29.45
CA GLU A 218 -149.26 -43.15 28.96
C GLU A 218 -148.29 -42.36 29.90
N PRO A 219 -148.47 -42.30 31.24
CA PRO A 219 -147.53 -41.57 32.09
C PRO A 219 -146.17 -42.27 32.26
N GLN A 220 -146.14 -43.61 32.31
CA GLN A 220 -144.88 -44.36 32.42
C GLN A 220 -144.10 -44.35 31.10
N LEU A 221 -144.79 -44.41 29.96
CA LEU A 221 -144.15 -44.33 28.65
C LEU A 221 -143.56 -42.93 28.38
N LYS A 222 -144.28 -41.86 28.76
CA LYS A 222 -143.75 -40.49 28.72
C LYS A 222 -142.52 -40.32 29.60
N SER A 223 -142.59 -40.75 30.87
CA SER A 223 -141.45 -40.71 31.80
C SER A 223 -140.23 -41.50 31.28
N HIS A 224 -140.44 -42.66 30.66
CA HIS A 224 -139.36 -43.44 30.04
C HIS A 224 -138.71 -42.69 28.85
N TYR A 225 -139.51 -42.08 27.97
CA TYR A 225 -138.97 -41.28 26.86
C TYR A 225 -138.30 -39.97 27.32
N GLU A 226 -138.81 -39.30 28.35
CA GLU A 226 -138.16 -38.15 28.98
C GLU A 226 -136.83 -38.54 29.62
N GLN A 227 -136.78 -39.68 30.33
CA GLN A 227 -135.55 -40.20 30.92
C GLN A 227 -134.52 -40.61 29.85
N LEU A 228 -134.97 -41.16 28.71
CA LEU A 228 -134.11 -41.47 27.57
C LEU A 228 -133.58 -40.19 26.88
N LEU A 229 -134.44 -39.17 26.69
CA LEU A 229 -134.03 -37.85 26.16
C LEU A 229 -133.02 -37.16 27.09
N LEU A 230 -133.23 -37.19 28.40
CA LEU A 230 -132.28 -36.68 29.41
C LEU A 230 -130.97 -37.49 29.48
N GLY A 231 -131.00 -38.77 29.07
CA GLY A 231 -129.80 -39.57 28.85
C GLY A 231 -129.03 -39.07 27.62
N VAL A 232 -129.67 -39.10 26.46
CA VAL A 232 -129.10 -38.65 25.17
C VAL A 232 -128.60 -37.20 25.21
N GLN A 233 -129.31 -36.30 25.90
CA GLN A 233 -128.86 -34.92 26.08
C GLN A 233 -127.60 -34.84 26.96
N ARG A 234 -127.54 -35.59 28.06
CA ARG A 234 -126.34 -35.64 28.94
C ARG A 234 -125.14 -36.27 28.22
N ASP A 235 -125.38 -37.28 27.39
CA ASP A 235 -124.35 -37.90 26.56
C ASP A 235 -123.87 -36.93 25.47
N LEU A 236 -124.77 -36.14 24.86
CA LEU A 236 -124.43 -35.08 23.90
C LEU A 236 -123.63 -33.95 24.56
N GLU A 237 -124.04 -33.47 25.74
CA GLU A 237 -123.30 -32.49 26.54
C GLU A 237 -121.93 -33.04 26.97
N GLY A 238 -121.86 -34.31 27.35
CA GLY A 238 -120.62 -35.03 27.64
C GLY A 238 -119.67 -35.11 26.44
N GLN A 239 -120.20 -35.44 25.25
CA GLN A 239 -119.44 -35.46 24.00
C GLN A 239 -118.99 -34.04 23.59
N GLN A 240 -119.83 -33.01 23.73
CA GLN A 240 -119.44 -31.62 23.49
C GLN A 240 -118.32 -31.18 24.43
N ALA A 241 -118.38 -31.54 25.72
CA ALA A 241 -117.33 -31.29 26.70
C ALA A 241 -116.06 -32.11 26.45
N GLN A 242 -116.16 -33.29 25.82
CA GLN A 242 -114.99 -34.08 25.39
C GLN A 242 -114.34 -33.48 24.14
N VAL A 243 -115.12 -33.16 23.11
CA VAL A 243 -114.65 -32.48 21.88
C VAL A 243 -114.01 -31.14 22.22
N THR A 244 -114.58 -30.36 23.13
CA THR A 244 -113.99 -29.08 23.55
C THR A 244 -112.63 -29.26 24.22
N ARG A 245 -112.45 -30.30 25.04
CA ARG A 245 -111.15 -30.62 25.66
C ARG A 245 -110.13 -31.09 24.62
N THR A 246 -110.48 -32.04 23.76
CA THR A 246 -109.55 -32.52 22.72
C THR A 246 -109.20 -31.42 21.70
N GLN A 247 -110.11 -30.49 21.40
CA GLN A 247 -109.85 -29.31 20.59
C GLN A 247 -108.83 -28.36 21.26
N GLN A 248 -108.96 -28.14 22.58
CA GLN A 248 -108.00 -27.35 23.35
C GLN A 248 -106.63 -28.02 23.41
N GLU A 249 -106.57 -29.32 23.67
CA GLU A 249 -105.35 -30.14 23.69
C GLU A 249 -104.63 -30.12 22.33
N LEU A 250 -105.37 -30.30 21.22
CA LEU A 250 -104.83 -30.15 19.85
C LEU A 250 -104.30 -28.74 19.57
N SER A 251 -104.97 -27.70 20.09
CA SER A 251 -104.49 -26.32 19.95
C SER A 251 -103.20 -26.06 20.75
N ALA A 252 -103.09 -26.64 21.95
CA ALA A 252 -101.90 -26.55 22.78
C ALA A 252 -100.71 -27.29 22.16
N GLN A 253 -100.92 -28.51 21.65
CA GLN A 253 -99.89 -29.26 20.93
C GLN A 253 -99.45 -28.53 19.65
N ARG A 254 -100.37 -28.01 18.83
CA ARG A 254 -100.01 -27.20 17.65
C ARG A 254 -99.15 -25.99 18.02
N ASN A 255 -99.51 -25.27 19.09
CA ASN A 255 -98.73 -24.13 19.58
C ASN A 255 -97.35 -24.54 20.12
N GLN A 256 -97.19 -25.73 20.70
CA GLN A 256 -95.89 -26.29 21.10
C GLN A 256 -95.04 -26.66 19.87
N THR A 257 -95.62 -27.36 18.89
CA THR A 257 -94.91 -27.75 17.65
C THR A 257 -94.40 -26.54 16.87
N VAL A 258 -95.19 -25.46 16.78
CA VAL A 258 -94.75 -24.21 16.11
C VAL A 258 -93.59 -23.55 16.85
N LYS A 259 -93.58 -23.54 18.19
CA LYS A 259 -92.43 -23.04 18.98
C LYS A 259 -91.17 -23.88 18.74
N ALA A 260 -91.28 -25.20 18.83
CA ALA A 260 -90.17 -26.12 18.59
C ALA A 260 -89.61 -26.01 17.16
N GLN A 261 -90.46 -25.75 16.15
CA GLN A 261 -90.01 -25.46 14.78
C GLN A 261 -89.23 -24.14 14.69
N ALA A 262 -89.69 -23.06 15.34
CA ALA A 262 -88.99 -21.78 15.35
C ALA A 262 -87.64 -21.85 16.09
N GLU A 263 -87.60 -22.58 17.21
CA GLU A 263 -86.36 -22.85 17.96
C GLU A 263 -85.36 -23.66 17.11
N LEU A 264 -85.82 -24.71 16.42
CA LEU A 264 -85.00 -25.49 15.49
C LEU A 264 -84.51 -24.68 14.29
N GLN A 265 -85.29 -23.72 13.78
CA GLN A 265 -84.84 -22.79 12.73
C GLN A 265 -83.74 -21.85 13.25
N SER A 266 -83.92 -21.26 14.43
CA SER A 266 -82.91 -20.41 15.09
C SER A 266 -81.59 -21.16 15.32
N GLN A 267 -81.66 -22.41 15.80
CA GLN A 267 -80.48 -23.28 15.96
C GLN A 267 -79.79 -23.57 14.62
N LYS A 268 -80.53 -23.86 13.54
CA LYS A 268 -79.96 -24.05 12.19
C LYS A 268 -79.25 -22.79 11.68
N GLU A 269 -79.82 -21.61 11.90
CA GLU A 269 -79.17 -20.35 11.56
C GLU A 269 -77.91 -20.08 12.39
N GLN A 270 -77.88 -20.51 13.65
CA GLN A 270 -76.69 -20.42 14.51
C GLN A 270 -75.59 -21.36 14.03
N VAL A 271 -75.91 -22.62 13.70
CA VAL A 271 -74.96 -23.59 13.12
C VAL A 271 -74.40 -23.09 11.79
N THR A 272 -75.23 -22.54 10.90
CA THR A 272 -74.79 -21.97 9.62
C THR A 272 -73.83 -20.78 9.82
N ARG A 273 -74.09 -19.91 10.81
CA ARG A 273 -73.17 -18.81 11.17
C ARG A 273 -71.82 -19.33 11.68
N LEU A 274 -71.83 -20.28 12.62
CA LEU A 274 -70.61 -20.89 13.16
C LEU A 274 -69.79 -21.63 12.08
N GLN A 275 -70.45 -22.29 11.12
CA GLN A 275 -69.78 -22.90 9.97
C GLN A 275 -69.11 -21.86 9.05
N ALA A 276 -69.79 -20.73 8.80
CA ALA A 276 -69.21 -19.63 8.02
C ALA A 276 -68.01 -18.98 8.75
N GLU A 277 -68.10 -18.79 10.06
CA GLU A 277 -67.00 -18.30 10.90
C GLU A 277 -65.80 -19.25 10.88
N LEU A 278 -66.02 -20.57 11.01
CA LEU A 278 -64.98 -21.59 10.91
C LEU A 278 -64.23 -21.51 9.57
N LEU A 279 -64.97 -21.41 8.46
CA LEU A 279 -64.40 -21.28 7.10
C LEU A 279 -63.68 -19.94 6.85
N VAL A 280 -63.93 -18.92 7.67
CA VAL A 280 -63.18 -17.66 7.66
C VAL A 280 -61.91 -17.76 8.52
N GLN A 281 -61.96 -18.43 9.67
CA GLN A 281 -60.77 -18.66 10.49
C GLN A 281 -59.79 -19.66 9.85
N GLN A 282 -60.29 -20.69 9.16
CA GLN A 282 -59.46 -21.62 8.40
C GLN A 282 -58.66 -20.89 7.31
N ARG A 283 -59.32 -20.07 6.49
CA ARG A 283 -58.61 -19.26 5.47
C ARG A 283 -57.55 -18.34 6.08
N LYS A 284 -57.89 -17.63 7.17
CA LYS A 284 -56.91 -16.80 7.91
C LYS A 284 -55.71 -17.59 8.47
N TYR A 285 -55.87 -18.89 8.73
CA TYR A 285 -54.77 -19.78 9.13
C TYR A 285 -53.94 -20.21 7.91
N GLU A 286 -54.58 -20.57 6.80
CA GLU A 286 -53.93 -20.92 5.53
C GLU A 286 -53.13 -19.74 4.94
N ASP A 287 -53.68 -18.53 5.01
CA ASP A 287 -53.02 -17.27 4.65
C ASP A 287 -51.74 -17.07 5.48
N LYS A 288 -51.83 -17.18 6.81
CA LYS A 288 -50.67 -17.06 7.73
C LYS A 288 -49.62 -18.14 7.52
N CYS A 289 -50.02 -19.38 7.23
CA CYS A 289 -49.09 -20.46 6.89
C CYS A 289 -48.35 -20.16 5.58
N SER A 290 -49.03 -19.52 4.62
CA SER A 290 -48.45 -19.08 3.35
C SER A 290 -47.47 -17.90 3.55
N GLU A 291 -47.83 -16.92 4.37
CA GLU A 291 -46.95 -15.81 4.78
C GLU A 291 -45.67 -16.33 5.45
N LEU A 292 -45.80 -17.17 6.48
CA LEU A 292 -44.69 -17.80 7.21
C LEU A 292 -43.79 -18.61 6.26
N SER A 293 -44.38 -19.38 5.35
CA SER A 293 -43.62 -20.11 4.31
C SER A 293 -42.84 -19.16 3.38
N SER A 294 -43.38 -17.96 3.10
CA SER A 294 -42.67 -16.92 2.35
C SER A 294 -41.51 -16.31 3.15
N PHE A 295 -41.66 -16.12 4.46
CA PHE A 295 -40.62 -15.60 5.34
C PHE A 295 -39.47 -16.60 5.52
N LEU A 296 -39.79 -17.89 5.71
CA LEU A 296 -38.78 -18.95 5.77
C LEU A 296 -37.93 -19.02 4.49
N ARG A 297 -38.57 -18.96 3.31
CA ARG A 297 -37.84 -18.95 2.03
C ARG A 297 -36.92 -17.73 1.88
N LYS A 298 -37.40 -16.53 2.21
CA LYS A 298 -36.60 -15.29 2.21
C LYS A 298 -35.42 -15.37 3.20
N TYR A 299 -35.62 -16.00 4.36
CA TYR A 299 -34.57 -16.22 5.34
C TYR A 299 -33.50 -17.21 4.83
N GLU A 300 -33.92 -18.31 4.20
CA GLU A 300 -32.98 -19.24 3.55
C GLU A 300 -32.19 -18.58 2.41
N GLU A 301 -32.84 -17.78 1.57
CA GLU A 301 -32.19 -17.01 0.49
C GLU A 301 -31.14 -16.06 1.07
N LYS A 302 -31.48 -15.30 2.10
CA LYS A 302 -30.56 -14.39 2.80
C LYS A 302 -29.43 -15.11 3.55
N SER A 303 -29.68 -16.33 4.03
CA SER A 303 -28.65 -17.21 4.61
C SER A 303 -27.66 -17.69 3.54
N LYS A 304 -28.16 -18.11 2.36
CA LYS A 304 -27.33 -18.50 1.20
C LYS A 304 -26.48 -17.33 0.70
N GLU A 305 -27.07 -16.14 0.54
CA GLU A 305 -26.35 -14.90 0.21
C GLU A 305 -25.23 -14.58 1.23
N LEU A 306 -25.49 -14.76 2.52
CA LEU A 306 -24.51 -14.52 3.58
C LEU A 306 -23.33 -15.48 3.51
N GLU A 307 -23.56 -16.78 3.28
CA GLU A 307 -22.48 -17.77 3.11
C GLU A 307 -21.70 -17.59 1.81
N GLU A 308 -22.34 -17.10 0.75
CA GLU A 308 -21.66 -16.71 -0.49
C GLU A 308 -20.78 -15.47 -0.29
N ALA A 309 -21.28 -14.43 0.39
CA ALA A 309 -20.50 -13.25 0.73
C ALA A 309 -19.30 -13.59 1.65
N LYS A 310 -19.49 -14.46 2.65
CA LYS A 310 -18.39 -14.99 3.49
C LYS A 310 -17.32 -15.71 2.65
N ARG A 311 -17.74 -16.56 1.70
CA ARG A 311 -16.85 -17.30 0.80
C ARG A 311 -16.07 -16.36 -0.13
N GLN A 312 -16.74 -15.36 -0.69
CA GLN A 312 -16.11 -14.32 -1.52
C GLN A 312 -15.06 -13.53 -0.72
N PHE A 313 -15.42 -13.01 0.46
CA PHE A 313 -14.49 -12.29 1.33
C PHE A 313 -13.29 -13.15 1.77
N GLN A 314 -13.50 -14.45 2.05
CA GLN A 314 -12.41 -15.36 2.36
C GLN A 314 -11.48 -15.57 1.16
N ALA A 315 -12.03 -15.74 -0.06
CA ALA A 315 -11.25 -15.88 -1.29
C ALA A 315 -10.46 -14.60 -1.62
N GLU A 316 -11.09 -13.42 -1.51
CA GLU A 316 -10.44 -12.12 -1.72
C GLU A 316 -9.30 -11.90 -0.71
N ARG A 317 -9.53 -12.19 0.58
CA ARG A 317 -8.52 -12.10 1.63
C ARG A 317 -7.33 -13.04 1.40
N LEU A 318 -7.53 -14.18 0.74
CA LEU A 318 -6.45 -15.07 0.31
C LEU A 318 -5.73 -14.53 -0.93
N GLY A 319 -6.48 -14.07 -1.95
CA GLY A 319 -5.94 -13.43 -3.15
C GLY A 319 -5.05 -12.23 -2.83
N ASN A 320 -5.53 -11.31 -1.99
CA ASN A 320 -4.79 -10.14 -1.54
C ASN A 320 -3.50 -10.52 -0.77
N ARG A 321 -3.52 -11.61 0.01
CA ARG A 321 -2.31 -12.15 0.67
C ARG A 321 -1.30 -12.71 -0.34
N HIS A 322 -1.76 -13.41 -1.38
CA HIS A 322 -0.89 -13.91 -2.45
C HIS A 322 -0.31 -12.76 -3.29
N ALA A 323 -1.12 -11.77 -3.64
CA ALA A 323 -0.68 -10.59 -4.40
C ALA A 323 0.44 -9.82 -3.67
N VAL A 324 0.25 -9.52 -2.37
CA VAL A 324 1.27 -8.86 -1.53
C VAL A 324 2.52 -9.74 -1.35
N CYS A 325 2.39 -11.06 -1.37
CA CYS A 325 3.52 -11.98 -1.29
C CYS A 325 4.37 -11.95 -2.57
N GLU A 326 3.74 -12.05 -3.74
CA GLU A 326 4.43 -11.96 -5.03
C GLU A 326 4.99 -10.55 -5.30
N GLU A 327 4.29 -9.47 -4.94
CA GLU A 327 4.82 -8.10 -5.04
C GLU A 327 6.11 -7.94 -4.21
N ARG A 328 6.11 -8.42 -2.96
CA ARG A 328 7.32 -8.43 -2.10
C ARG A 328 8.46 -9.23 -2.72
N LYS A 329 8.17 -10.41 -3.27
CA LYS A 329 9.16 -11.26 -3.96
C LYS A 329 9.74 -10.56 -5.19
N MET A 330 8.91 -10.04 -6.09
CA MET A 330 9.35 -9.30 -7.29
C MET A 330 10.16 -8.03 -6.94
N SER A 331 9.79 -7.36 -5.84
CA SER A 331 10.54 -6.22 -5.28
C SER A 331 11.91 -6.63 -4.73
N THR A 332 11.97 -7.72 -3.94
CA THR A 332 13.23 -8.31 -3.44
C THR A 332 14.14 -8.71 -4.59
N GLU A 333 13.65 -9.46 -5.59
CA GLU A 333 14.43 -9.84 -6.76
C GLU A 333 14.95 -8.61 -7.55
N ARG A 334 14.17 -7.54 -7.64
CA ARG A 334 14.61 -6.28 -8.27
C ARG A 334 15.72 -5.63 -7.45
N ALA A 335 15.64 -5.64 -6.12
CA ALA A 335 16.69 -5.17 -5.24
C ALA A 335 17.96 -6.02 -5.33
N ASP A 336 17.85 -7.35 -5.49
CA ASP A 336 19.00 -8.24 -5.71
C ASP A 336 19.68 -8.02 -7.06
N ARG A 337 18.91 -7.81 -8.15
CA ARG A 337 19.46 -7.42 -9.44
C ARG A 337 20.25 -6.10 -9.35
N MET A 338 19.68 -5.08 -8.71
CA MET A 338 20.39 -3.80 -8.49
C MET A 338 21.62 -3.94 -7.58
N ARG A 339 21.60 -4.80 -6.56
CA ARG A 339 22.78 -5.13 -5.73
C ARG A 339 23.89 -5.75 -6.57
N ALA A 340 23.57 -6.74 -7.41
CA ALA A 340 24.54 -7.41 -8.27
C ALA A 340 25.13 -6.46 -9.34
N GLU A 341 24.31 -5.57 -9.91
CA GLU A 341 24.77 -4.53 -10.84
C GLU A 341 25.73 -3.54 -10.16
N LEU A 342 25.42 -3.09 -8.94
CA LEU A 342 26.29 -2.19 -8.16
C LEU A 342 27.62 -2.85 -7.80
N GLU A 343 27.63 -4.11 -7.35
CA GLU A 343 28.88 -4.82 -7.05
C GLU A 343 29.72 -5.02 -8.33
N SER A 344 29.07 -5.36 -9.46
CA SER A 344 29.73 -5.46 -10.77
C SER A 344 30.35 -4.12 -11.21
N MET A 345 29.72 -2.98 -10.91
CA MET A 345 30.29 -1.65 -11.15
C MET A 345 31.44 -1.34 -10.19
N ASN A 346 31.33 -1.71 -8.91
CA ASN A 346 32.35 -1.51 -7.89
C ASN A 346 33.65 -2.26 -8.22
N ILE A 347 33.55 -3.53 -8.65
CA ILE A 347 34.69 -4.34 -9.12
C ILE A 347 35.40 -3.65 -10.30
N ARG A 348 34.66 -3.21 -11.33
CA ARG A 348 35.24 -2.48 -12.47
C ARG A 348 35.90 -1.17 -12.08
N LEU A 349 35.30 -0.42 -11.15
CA LEU A 349 35.89 0.83 -10.63
C LEU A 349 37.21 0.56 -9.89
N GLU A 350 37.31 -0.54 -9.16
CA GLU A 350 38.52 -0.93 -8.44
C GLU A 350 39.62 -1.48 -9.38
N GLU A 351 39.25 -2.12 -10.49
CA GLU A 351 40.19 -2.43 -11.57
C GLU A 351 40.76 -1.15 -12.22
N GLU A 352 39.91 -0.17 -12.55
CA GLU A 352 40.34 1.11 -13.13
C GLU A 352 41.21 1.93 -12.16
N ARG A 353 40.93 1.89 -10.85
CA ARG A 353 41.81 2.49 -9.83
C ARG A 353 43.20 1.87 -9.83
N LYS A 354 43.30 0.53 -9.93
CA LYS A 354 44.58 -0.18 -10.02
C LYS A 354 45.34 0.20 -11.28
N ARG A 355 44.69 0.13 -12.45
CA ARG A 355 45.26 0.58 -13.75
C ARG A 355 45.77 2.03 -13.68
N SER A 356 45.01 2.93 -13.04
CA SER A 356 45.40 4.32 -12.83
C SER A 356 46.61 4.47 -11.89
N ALA A 357 46.69 3.70 -10.80
CA ALA A 357 47.84 3.68 -9.91
C ALA A 357 49.11 3.12 -10.60
N ASP A 358 48.98 2.06 -11.39
CA ASP A 358 50.08 1.47 -12.16
C ASP A 358 50.62 2.43 -13.23
N LEU A 359 49.73 3.19 -13.88
CA LEU A 359 50.10 4.26 -14.83
C LEU A 359 50.78 5.44 -14.11
N LEU A 360 50.28 5.84 -12.93
CA LEU A 360 50.89 6.90 -12.12
C LEU A 360 52.30 6.50 -11.65
N LEU A 361 52.52 5.22 -11.29
CA LEU A 361 53.85 4.70 -10.97
C LEU A 361 54.81 4.82 -12.17
N GLN A 362 54.37 4.43 -13.37
CA GLN A 362 55.16 4.56 -14.60
C GLN A 362 55.49 6.03 -14.93
N VAL A 363 54.53 6.94 -14.80
CA VAL A 363 54.76 8.39 -15.00
C VAL A 363 55.81 8.93 -14.01
N ASN A 364 55.73 8.56 -12.74
CA ASN A 364 56.72 8.95 -11.74
C ASN A 364 58.13 8.38 -12.04
N MET A 365 58.23 7.14 -12.53
CA MET A 365 59.50 6.55 -12.96
C MET A 365 60.10 7.29 -14.16
N LEU A 366 59.29 7.62 -15.17
CA LEU A 366 59.73 8.39 -16.33
C LEU A 366 60.16 9.81 -15.94
N GLN A 367 59.39 10.51 -15.10
CA GLN A 367 59.74 11.83 -14.59
C GLN A 367 61.07 11.81 -13.81
N LYS A 368 61.31 10.78 -12.97
CA LYS A 368 62.59 10.61 -12.28
C LYS A 368 63.74 10.33 -13.26
N SER A 369 63.51 9.52 -14.29
CA SER A 369 64.52 9.26 -15.33
C SER A 369 64.91 10.53 -16.09
N ILE A 370 63.93 11.38 -16.42
CA ILE A 370 64.17 12.68 -17.09
C ILE A 370 64.95 13.63 -16.17
N LEU A 371 64.66 13.66 -14.86
CA LEU A 371 65.42 14.47 -13.89
C LEU A 371 66.87 14.00 -13.78
N ASN A 372 67.12 12.68 -13.73
CA ASN A 372 68.47 12.12 -13.73
C ASN A 372 69.22 12.45 -15.03
N GLN A 373 68.58 12.27 -16.20
CA GLN A 373 69.18 12.63 -17.49
C GLN A 373 69.57 14.12 -17.53
N ASN A 374 68.69 15.01 -17.05
CA ASN A 374 68.98 16.43 -16.94
C ASN A 374 70.13 16.74 -15.95
N GLU A 375 70.45 15.88 -14.98
CA GLU A 375 71.66 16.00 -14.15
C GLU A 375 72.91 15.54 -14.88
N ASP A 376 72.86 14.41 -15.59
CA ASP A 376 74.00 13.88 -16.35
C ASP A 376 74.36 14.78 -17.55
N GLU A 377 73.38 15.34 -18.26
CA GLU A 377 73.62 16.37 -19.28
C GLU A 377 74.31 17.62 -18.71
N ARG A 378 73.95 18.05 -17.48
CA ARG A 378 74.66 19.13 -16.77
C ARG A 378 76.08 18.75 -16.35
N ARG A 379 76.33 17.48 -15.97
CA ARG A 379 77.67 16.96 -15.67
C ARG A 379 78.54 16.92 -16.93
N ILE A 380 78.00 16.44 -18.05
CA ILE A 380 78.67 16.40 -19.35
C ILE A 380 79.06 17.81 -19.80
N ALA A 381 78.11 18.75 -19.82
CA ALA A 381 78.38 20.14 -20.22
C ALA A 381 79.45 20.83 -19.34
N ALA A 382 79.51 20.49 -18.04
CA ALA A 382 80.56 20.99 -17.14
C ALA A 382 81.94 20.39 -17.45
N LEU A 383 82.01 19.09 -17.75
CA LEU A 383 83.24 18.41 -18.16
C LEU A 383 83.73 18.90 -19.54
N GLU A 384 82.83 19.15 -20.49
CA GLU A 384 83.14 19.75 -21.79
C GLU A 384 83.75 21.14 -21.63
N GLN A 385 83.17 21.98 -20.77
CA GLN A 385 83.75 23.29 -20.44
C GLN A 385 85.13 23.17 -19.78
N GLN A 386 85.31 22.22 -18.86
CA GLN A 386 86.61 21.97 -18.22
C GLN A 386 87.67 21.54 -19.25
N ILE A 387 87.34 20.60 -20.15
CA ILE A 387 88.22 20.16 -21.24
C ILE A 387 88.57 21.33 -22.16
N GLN A 388 87.60 22.17 -22.52
CA GLN A 388 87.82 23.34 -23.38
C GLN A 388 88.72 24.40 -22.72
N ILE A 389 88.62 24.58 -21.40
CA ILE A 389 89.52 25.46 -20.62
C ILE A 389 90.94 24.86 -20.61
N SER A 390 91.11 23.60 -20.20
CA SER A 390 92.43 22.96 -20.15
C SER A 390 93.12 22.87 -21.52
N ALA A 391 92.37 22.68 -22.61
CA ALA A 391 92.90 22.71 -23.97
C ALA A 391 93.39 24.12 -24.38
N LYS A 392 92.67 25.17 -23.95
CA LYS A 392 93.08 26.55 -24.17
C LYS A 392 94.34 26.90 -23.36
N ASP A 393 94.39 26.50 -22.09
CA ASP A 393 95.53 26.76 -21.22
C ASP A 393 96.79 26.03 -21.69
N PHE A 394 96.65 24.81 -22.21
CA PHE A 394 97.75 24.09 -22.87
C PHE A 394 98.28 24.81 -24.12
N GLU A 395 97.40 25.38 -24.96
CA GLU A 395 97.83 26.20 -26.11
C GLU A 395 98.49 27.52 -25.66
N ASN A 396 98.06 28.13 -24.56
CA ASN A 396 98.74 29.28 -23.95
C ASN A 396 100.16 28.90 -23.49
N GLU A 397 100.31 27.83 -22.69
CA GLU A 397 101.62 27.33 -22.23
C GLU A 397 102.56 26.98 -23.40
N LYS A 398 102.01 26.46 -24.50
CA LYS A 398 102.73 26.14 -25.72
C LYS A 398 103.22 27.40 -26.45
N ILE A 399 102.43 28.48 -26.47
CA ILE A 399 102.85 29.79 -26.98
C ILE A 399 103.95 30.37 -26.07
N ASP A 400 103.76 30.37 -24.75
CA ASP A 400 104.76 30.87 -23.80
C ASP A 400 106.08 30.08 -23.89
N ARG A 401 106.00 28.75 -24.06
CA ARG A 401 107.16 27.90 -24.31
C ARG A 401 107.88 28.28 -25.61
N GLN A 402 107.17 28.61 -26.69
CA GLN A 402 107.78 29.09 -27.94
C GLN A 402 108.42 30.48 -27.76
N VAL A 403 107.79 31.39 -27.02
CA VAL A 403 108.35 32.71 -26.69
C VAL A 403 109.64 32.55 -25.88
N MET A 404 109.64 31.71 -24.84
CA MET A 404 110.83 31.42 -24.02
C MET A 404 111.94 30.73 -24.84
N GLN A 405 111.60 29.80 -25.74
CA GLN A 405 112.56 29.20 -26.67
C GLN A 405 113.16 30.23 -27.64
N HIS A 406 112.37 31.20 -28.12
CA HIS A 406 112.86 32.28 -28.96
C HIS A 406 113.77 33.25 -28.19
N GLN A 407 113.40 33.62 -26.97
CA GLN A 407 114.24 34.43 -26.07
C GLN A 407 115.57 33.72 -25.78
N LEU A 408 115.55 32.42 -25.48
CA LEU A 408 116.75 31.60 -25.29
C LEU A 408 117.64 31.59 -26.55
N HIS A 409 117.06 31.41 -27.74
CA HIS A 409 117.81 31.49 -29.00
C HIS A 409 118.44 32.88 -29.22
N LYS A 410 117.75 33.96 -28.84
CA LYS A 410 118.28 35.32 -28.89
C LYS A 410 119.46 35.48 -27.93
N VAL A 411 119.34 35.05 -26.68
CA VAL A 411 120.44 35.06 -25.69
C VAL A 411 121.63 34.22 -26.19
N LEU A 412 121.40 33.01 -26.70
CA LEU A 412 122.43 32.14 -27.28
C LEU A 412 123.06 32.68 -28.58
N LYS A 413 122.45 33.68 -29.22
CA LYS A 413 123.00 34.39 -30.38
C LYS A 413 123.86 35.58 -29.94
N GLU A 414 123.41 36.35 -28.95
CA GLU A 414 124.20 37.45 -28.38
C GLU A 414 125.42 36.92 -27.60
N LEU A 415 125.29 35.82 -26.85
CA LEU A 415 126.43 35.11 -26.24
C LEU A 415 127.44 34.62 -27.28
N ARG A 416 126.97 34.18 -28.46
CA ARG A 416 127.87 33.85 -29.59
C ARG A 416 128.59 35.09 -30.11
N LYS A 417 127.89 36.20 -30.34
CA LYS A 417 128.55 37.47 -30.73
C LYS A 417 129.57 37.94 -29.69
N ALA A 418 129.26 37.81 -28.39
CA ALA A 418 130.18 38.16 -27.32
C ALA A 418 131.43 37.26 -27.33
N ARG A 419 131.26 35.94 -27.52
CA ARG A 419 132.37 35.01 -27.75
C ARG A 419 133.17 35.35 -29.02
N ASP A 420 132.50 35.70 -30.11
CA ASP A 420 133.17 36.09 -31.37
C ASP A 420 133.90 37.43 -31.23
N GLN A 421 133.43 38.34 -30.37
CA GLN A 421 134.12 39.58 -30.02
C GLN A 421 135.35 39.31 -29.13
N ILE A 422 135.23 38.44 -28.13
CA ILE A 422 136.37 37.95 -27.33
C ILE A 422 137.41 37.31 -28.25
N SER A 423 137.00 36.39 -29.12
CA SER A 423 137.92 35.69 -30.02
C SER A 423 138.53 36.60 -31.10
N LYS A 424 137.83 37.68 -31.49
CA LYS A 424 138.42 38.75 -32.31
C LYS A 424 139.46 39.56 -31.55
N LEU A 425 139.21 39.90 -30.29
CA LEU A 425 140.19 40.58 -29.42
C LEU A 425 141.43 39.71 -29.16
N GLU A 426 141.24 38.39 -28.99
CA GLU A 426 142.33 37.40 -28.90
C GLU A 426 143.13 37.30 -30.23
N SER A 427 142.44 37.26 -31.37
CA SER A 427 143.09 37.19 -32.69
C SER A 427 143.85 38.46 -33.10
N ALA A 428 143.55 39.59 -32.48
CA ALA A 428 144.16 40.89 -32.77
C ALA A 428 145.53 41.12 -32.10
N LYS A 429 146.05 40.16 -31.31
CA LYS A 429 147.39 40.19 -30.72
C LYS A 429 148.08 38.82 -30.74
N GLN A 430 149.17 38.73 -31.50
CA GLN A 430 150.17 37.65 -31.44
C GLN A 430 151.56 38.23 -31.81
N PRO A 431 152.69 37.65 -31.38
CA PRO A 431 152.87 36.50 -30.46
C PRO A 431 153.75 36.83 -29.22
N ASN A 432 154.12 35.78 -28.46
CA ASN A 432 154.92 35.73 -27.21
C ASN A 432 154.11 36.06 -25.93
N ALA A 433 154.33 35.38 -24.80
CA ALA A 433 155.56 34.71 -24.34
C ALA A 433 155.38 33.27 -23.79
N ARG A 434 156.52 32.63 -23.47
CA ARG A 434 156.62 31.36 -22.72
C ARG A 434 156.33 31.58 -21.22
N PHE A 435 155.89 30.56 -20.48
CA PHE A 435 156.56 30.05 -19.26
C PHE A 435 155.89 28.76 -18.70
N SER A 436 156.59 28.12 -17.76
CA SER A 436 156.59 26.73 -17.27
C SER A 436 155.32 26.04 -16.75
N GLU A 437 155.46 24.71 -16.59
CA GLU A 437 154.91 23.80 -15.54
C GLU A 437 154.92 24.40 -14.10
N PRO A 438 154.21 23.85 -13.06
CA PRO A 438 153.96 22.41 -12.86
C PRO A 438 152.65 21.93 -12.16
N THR A 439 152.61 20.60 -11.99
CA THR A 439 151.78 19.69 -11.17
C THR A 439 151.48 20.10 -9.72
N SER A 440 150.31 19.70 -9.16
CA SER A 440 150.22 19.19 -7.77
C SER A 440 148.93 18.39 -7.44
N TYR A 441 149.03 17.56 -6.40
CA TYR A 441 148.18 16.49 -5.87
C TYR A 441 146.80 16.85 -5.26
N ASN A 442 145.93 15.82 -5.15
CA ASN A 442 145.05 15.32 -4.04
C ASN A 442 144.83 16.20 -2.77
N ASN A 443 143.81 16.04 -1.90
CA ASN A 443 143.09 14.82 -1.47
C ASN A 443 141.87 15.12 -0.54
N PHE A 444 140.97 14.14 -0.31
CA PHE A 444 140.01 14.03 0.83
C PHE A 444 138.99 15.20 1.08
N GLU A 445 138.05 15.16 2.05
CA GLU A 445 137.01 14.17 2.41
C GLU A 445 135.99 14.80 3.40
N PHE A 446 134.81 14.18 3.55
CA PHE A 446 133.96 14.19 4.76
C PHE A 446 133.06 15.40 5.12
N GLU A 447 132.23 15.10 6.13
CA GLU A 447 131.09 15.76 6.79
C GLU A 447 131.16 17.25 7.22
N ARG A 448 130.08 17.93 7.68
CA ARG A 448 128.58 17.83 7.62
C ARG A 448 127.99 18.87 8.62
N LEU A 449 126.69 19.20 8.51
CA LEU A 449 125.84 19.87 9.54
C LEU A 449 126.21 21.34 9.91
N THR A 450 125.36 22.22 10.47
CA THR A 450 123.88 22.29 10.69
C THR A 450 123.45 23.75 10.99
N ILE A 451 122.17 23.93 11.36
CA ILE A 451 121.61 24.92 12.30
C ILE A 451 120.88 26.10 11.65
N ASP A 452 119.62 26.45 11.95
CA ASP A 452 118.40 25.79 12.53
C ASP A 452 117.23 26.83 12.38
N ASP A 453 115.94 26.67 12.72
CA ASP A 453 115.14 25.58 13.31
C ASP A 453 113.64 25.68 12.90
N SER A 454 112.89 24.57 13.06
CA SER A 454 111.52 24.37 13.62
C SER A 454 110.32 25.36 13.46
N PRO A 455 109.07 24.94 13.78
CA PRO A 455 108.51 23.58 13.94
C PRO A 455 107.21 23.32 13.13
N GLY A 456 106.64 22.11 13.25
CA GLY A 456 105.32 21.71 12.72
C GLY A 456 104.12 22.15 13.59
N PRO A 457 102.98 21.41 13.68
CA PRO A 457 102.69 20.02 13.26
C PRO A 457 101.49 19.99 12.24
N THR A 458 100.72 18.92 11.93
CA THR A 458 100.42 17.62 12.58
C THR A 458 99.86 16.62 11.55
N SER A 459 100.03 15.32 11.76
CA SER A 459 99.13 14.27 11.19
C SER A 459 97.98 13.98 12.17
N PRO A 460 96.89 13.28 11.78
CA PRO A 460 96.94 11.82 11.86
C PRO A 460 96.11 11.06 10.81
N SER A 461 96.48 9.81 10.55
CA SER A 461 95.56 8.82 9.99
C SER A 461 94.55 8.38 11.05
N LYS A 462 93.26 8.31 10.69
CA LYS A 462 92.26 7.49 11.39
C LYS A 462 91.26 6.91 10.40
N VAL A 463 90.92 5.64 10.59
CA VAL A 463 89.89 4.94 9.82
C VAL A 463 88.51 5.40 10.30
N ILE A 464 87.64 5.78 9.36
CA ILE A 464 86.18 5.69 9.54
C ILE A 464 85.62 5.04 8.27
N ASN A 465 85.19 3.78 8.38
CA ASN A 465 84.34 3.16 7.38
C ASN A 465 82.92 3.70 7.61
N LEU A 466 82.34 4.43 6.65
CA LEU A 466 80.99 5.03 6.73
C LEU A 466 79.85 3.99 6.60
N LEU A 467 80.01 2.82 7.22
CA LEU A 467 79.03 1.74 7.31
C LEU A 467 78.76 1.29 8.75
N ASP A 468 79.57 1.71 9.73
CA ASP A 468 79.52 1.21 11.11
C ASP A 468 78.50 1.93 12.02
N GLU A 469 77.78 2.93 11.51
CA GLU A 469 76.62 3.56 12.18
C GLU A 469 75.27 2.94 11.75
N SER A 470 75.29 1.96 10.85
CA SER A 470 74.10 1.20 10.48
C SER A 470 73.97 -0.08 11.32
N PHE A 471 72.80 -0.27 11.92
CA PHE A 471 72.44 -1.48 12.64
C PHE A 471 71.45 -2.30 11.82
N LEU A 472 71.63 -3.62 11.82
CA LEU A 472 70.73 -4.60 11.22
C LEU A 472 69.98 -5.30 12.35
N GLU A 473 68.64 -5.34 12.27
CA GLU A 473 67.78 -6.02 13.24
C GLU A 473 67.43 -7.44 12.80
N CYS A 474 67.40 -8.38 13.75
CA CYS A 474 66.77 -9.69 13.51
C CYS A 474 65.24 -9.53 13.41
N PRO A 475 64.58 -9.99 12.34
CA PRO A 475 63.14 -9.72 12.11
C PRO A 475 62.20 -10.40 13.11
N LYS A 476 62.64 -11.45 13.84
CA LYS A 476 61.81 -12.15 14.84
C LYS A 476 61.92 -11.54 16.25
N CYS A 477 63.10 -11.05 16.65
CA CYS A 477 63.37 -10.63 18.03
C CYS A 477 63.86 -9.17 18.19
N ARG A 478 64.18 -8.47 17.09
CA ARG A 478 64.75 -7.11 17.07
C ARG A 478 66.06 -6.93 17.85
N ALA A 479 66.85 -8.00 17.99
CA ALA A 479 68.24 -7.87 18.40
C ALA A 479 69.02 -7.08 17.33
N HIS A 480 69.72 -6.02 17.76
CA HIS A 480 70.46 -5.11 16.88
C HIS A 480 71.92 -5.55 16.75
N TYR A 481 72.42 -5.62 15.52
CA TYR A 481 73.82 -5.97 15.22
C TYR A 481 74.46 -4.89 14.33
N PRO A 482 75.69 -4.43 14.60
CA PRO A 482 76.40 -3.55 13.69
C PRO A 482 76.57 -4.20 12.31
N THR A 483 76.45 -3.43 11.21
CA THR A 483 76.62 -3.97 9.85
C THR A 483 78.00 -4.60 9.62
N SER A 484 79.04 -4.13 10.30
CA SER A 484 80.38 -4.75 10.34
C SER A 484 80.38 -6.21 10.85
N ARG A 485 79.33 -6.63 11.57
CA ARG A 485 79.13 -7.96 12.16
C ARG A 485 77.95 -8.74 11.55
N HIS A 486 77.55 -8.45 10.31
CA HIS A 486 76.45 -9.15 9.62
C HIS A 486 76.50 -10.69 9.69
N ARG A 487 77.70 -11.28 9.77
CA ARG A 487 77.90 -12.74 9.88
C ARG A 487 77.46 -13.32 11.23
N GLU A 488 77.53 -12.53 12.31
CA GLU A 488 76.99 -12.87 13.63
C GLU A 488 75.46 -12.79 13.62
N LEU A 489 74.88 -11.81 12.93
CA LEU A 489 73.43 -11.70 12.74
C LEU A 489 72.86 -12.87 11.93
N LEU A 490 73.54 -13.34 10.87
CA LEU A 490 73.07 -14.51 10.10
C LEU A 490 73.02 -15.77 10.97
N ALA A 491 74.08 -16.06 11.72
CA ALA A 491 74.09 -17.19 12.66
C ALA A 491 73.04 -17.04 13.78
N HIS A 492 72.76 -15.81 14.23
CA HIS A 492 71.65 -15.54 15.13
C HIS A 492 70.29 -15.80 14.47
N ILE A 493 70.09 -15.38 13.20
CA ILE A 493 68.85 -15.60 12.45
C ILE A 493 68.58 -17.09 12.24
N ASP A 494 69.60 -17.91 11.94
CA ASP A 494 69.44 -19.36 11.80
C ASP A 494 68.94 -20.02 13.10
N TYR A 495 69.48 -19.63 14.26
CA TYR A 495 68.99 -20.08 15.57
C TYR A 495 67.66 -19.44 15.99
N CYS A 496 67.36 -18.24 15.50
CA CYS A 496 66.17 -17.50 15.91
C CYS A 496 64.96 -17.87 15.06
N LEU A 497 65.11 -18.22 13.78
CA LEU A 497 64.00 -18.63 12.89
C LEU A 497 63.62 -20.12 13.03
N ALA A 498 64.44 -20.92 13.70
CA ALA A 498 64.01 -22.18 14.31
C ALA A 498 62.92 -21.98 15.40
#